data_AF-A0A832J3Y6-F1
#
_entry.id   AF-A0A832J3Y6-F1
#
_cell.length_a   1.000
_cell.length_b   1.000
_cell.length_c   1.000
_cell.angle_alpha   90.00
_cell.angle_beta   90.00
_cell.angle_gamma   90.00
#
_symmetry.space_group_name_H-M   'P 1'
#
loop_
_entity.id
_entity.type
_entity.pdbx_description
1 polymer ?
#
loop_
_entity_poly.entity_id
_entity_poly.type
_entity_poly.pdbx_seq_one_letter_code
_entity_poly.pdbx_strand_id
1 'polypeptide(L)'
;MNLEPRRRLREIPYNYTSFSDREIVIRYLGEEMWGVLNQLRDSRRTGRSARMLFEVLGDMWVIARNPYIQDDLIENPKRWQSLTHALQHRVDQIVARAGGNELALALVAKA
;
A
#
# COMPACT_ATOMS: atom_id res chain seq x y z
N MET A 1 -12.52 33.63 10.21
CA MET A 1 -12.85 32.68 9.12
C MET A 1 -11.99 31.44 9.34
N ASN A 2 -12.55 30.41 9.99
CA ASN A 2 -11.82 29.18 10.27
C ASN A 2 -11.60 28.41 8.96
N LEU A 3 -10.39 28.48 8.43
CA LEU A 3 -9.90 27.51 7.46
C LEU A 3 -9.38 26.33 8.27
N GLU A 4 -10.29 25.49 8.76
CA GLU A 4 -9.89 24.13 9.12
C GLU A 4 -9.39 23.49 7.81
N PRO A 5 -8.11 23.14 7.67
CA PRO A 5 -7.73 22.33 6.53
C PRO A 5 -8.51 21.03 6.69
N ARG A 6 -9.40 20.72 5.74
CA ARG A 6 -9.76 19.33 5.43
C ARG A 6 -8.44 18.66 5.07
N ARG A 7 -7.68 18.24 6.08
CA ARG A 7 -6.56 17.34 5.95
C ARG A 7 -7.22 16.08 5.41
N ARG A 8 -7.26 15.95 4.08
CA ARG A 8 -7.73 14.73 3.42
C ARG A 8 -6.93 13.62 4.10
N LEU A 9 -7.60 12.82 4.92
CA LEU A 9 -6.96 11.74 5.67
C LEU A 9 -6.33 10.86 4.61
N ARG A 10 -4.99 10.86 4.57
CA ARG A 10 -4.21 10.00 3.68
C ARG A 10 -4.50 8.56 4.08
N GLU A 11 -4.75 7.71 3.11
CA GLU A 11 -4.96 6.28 3.32
C GLU A 11 -3.63 5.54 3.26
N ILE A 12 -2.69 6.01 2.43
CA ILE A 12 -1.31 5.52 2.42
C ILE A 12 -0.56 6.12 3.61
N PRO A 13 -0.10 5.29 4.57
CA PRO A 13 0.68 5.75 5.70
C PRO A 13 2.00 6.39 5.25
N TYR A 14 2.54 7.29 6.07
CA TYR A 14 3.84 7.93 5.87
C TYR A 14 4.01 8.70 4.55
N ASN A 15 2.92 8.97 3.82
CA ASN A 15 2.95 9.83 2.66
C ASN A 15 3.02 11.31 3.07
N TYR A 16 4.24 11.79 3.30
CA TYR A 16 4.54 13.20 3.59
C TYR A 16 4.97 13.99 2.33
N THR A 17 4.76 13.43 1.15
CA THR A 17 5.18 14.02 -0.13
C THR A 17 4.03 14.77 -0.82
N SER A 18 4.35 15.47 -1.91
CA SER A 18 3.34 16.08 -2.78
C SER A 18 2.52 15.05 -3.57
N PHE A 19 2.96 13.79 -3.64
CA PHE A 19 2.23 12.75 -4.36
C PHE A 19 0.91 12.43 -3.67
N SER A 20 -0.16 12.35 -4.45
CA SER A 20 -1.45 11.81 -4.04
C SER A 20 -1.39 10.30 -3.86
N ASP A 21 -2.31 9.76 -3.06
CA ASP A 21 -2.40 8.30 -2.86
C ASP A 21 -2.70 7.60 -4.18
N ARG A 22 -3.49 8.26 -5.06
CA ARG A 22 -3.70 7.83 -6.45
C ARG A 22 -2.38 7.75 -7.21
N GLU A 23 -1.56 8.79 -7.22
CA GLU A 23 -0.29 8.78 -7.94
C GLU A 23 0.65 7.68 -7.43
N ILE A 24 0.70 7.44 -6.13
CA ILE A 24 1.51 6.36 -5.54
C ILE A 24 0.98 4.99 -5.99
N VAL A 25 -0.34 4.76 -5.92
CA VAL A 25 -0.96 3.52 -6.40
C VAL A 25 -0.64 3.29 -7.88
N ILE A 26 -0.82 4.31 -8.72
CA ILE A 26 -0.57 4.19 -10.16
C ILE A 26 0.89 3.87 -10.44
N ARG A 27 1.80 4.48 -9.68
CA ARG A 27 3.24 4.26 -9.84
C ARG A 27 3.65 2.82 -9.55
N TYR A 28 3.04 2.18 -8.54
CA TYR A 28 3.39 0.82 -8.15
C TYR A 28 2.58 -0.26 -8.88
N LEU A 29 1.28 -0.02 -9.08
CA LEU A 29 0.33 -1.05 -9.50
C LEU A 29 -0.32 -0.76 -10.86
N GLY A 30 -0.13 0.43 -11.42
CA GLY A 30 -0.75 0.89 -12.66
C GLY A 30 -2.13 1.54 -12.47
N GLU A 31 -2.63 2.19 -13.54
CA GLU A 31 -3.88 2.97 -13.49
C GLU A 31 -5.12 2.13 -13.26
N GLU A 32 -5.19 0.93 -13.85
CA GLU A 32 -6.31 0.01 -13.70
C GLU A 32 -6.54 -0.35 -12.22
N MET A 33 -5.47 -0.53 -11.45
CA MET A 33 -5.52 -0.94 -10.06
C MET A 33 -6.07 0.15 -9.13
N TRP A 34 -5.98 1.43 -9.52
CA TRP A 34 -6.69 2.50 -8.80
C TRP A 34 -8.22 2.31 -8.87
N GLY A 35 -8.74 1.91 -10.04
CA GLY A 35 -10.16 1.60 -10.22
C GLY A 35 -10.60 0.43 -9.36
N VAL A 36 -9.81 -0.65 -9.34
CA VAL A 36 -10.06 -1.83 -8.52
C VAL A 36 -10.05 -1.49 -7.02
N LEU A 37 -9.09 -0.69 -6.56
CA LEU A 37 -9.02 -0.22 -5.17
C LEU A 37 -10.25 0.58 -4.76
N ASN A 38 -10.74 1.49 -5.61
CA ASN A 38 -11.96 2.25 -5.33
C ASN A 38 -13.18 1.34 -5.19
N GLN A 39 -13.33 0.33 -6.06
CA GLN A 39 -14.42 -0.64 -5.94
C GLN A 39 -14.34 -1.44 -4.64
N LEU A 40 -13.15 -1.86 -4.22
CA LEU A 40 -12.98 -2.59 -2.95
C LEU A 40 -13.24 -1.72 -1.73
N ARG A 41 -12.92 -0.41 -1.80
CA ARG A 41 -13.22 0.56 -0.74
C ARG A 41 -14.71 0.75 -0.52
N ASP A 42 -15.48 0.80 -1.59
CA ASP A 42 -16.94 1.00 -1.52
C ASP A 42 -17.68 -0.27 -1.07
N SER A 43 -17.02 -1.43 -1.15
CA SER A 43 -17.58 -2.71 -0.68
C SER A 43 -17.40 -2.92 0.83
N ARG A 44 -18.53 -3.09 1.53
CA ARG A 44 -18.57 -3.29 3.00
C ARG A 44 -17.81 -4.51 3.50
N ARG A 45 -17.61 -5.55 2.67
CA ARG A 45 -16.89 -6.78 3.04
C ARG A 45 -15.39 -6.69 2.79
N THR A 46 -14.96 -5.91 1.79
CA THR A 46 -13.56 -5.90 1.31
C THR A 46 -12.80 -4.61 1.61
N GLY A 47 -13.44 -3.58 2.19
CA GLY A 47 -12.76 -2.33 2.55
C GLY A 47 -11.53 -2.51 3.46
N ARG A 48 -11.49 -3.58 4.25
CA ARG A 48 -10.31 -3.94 5.07
C ARG A 48 -9.12 -4.38 4.20
N SER A 49 -9.35 -5.13 3.12
CA SER A 49 -8.30 -5.57 2.19
C SER A 49 -7.69 -4.38 1.45
N ALA A 50 -8.50 -3.39 1.05
CA ALA A 50 -8.01 -2.15 0.45
C ALA A 50 -7.12 -1.36 1.41
N ARG A 51 -7.52 -1.24 2.68
CA ARG A 51 -6.71 -0.58 3.72
C ARG A 51 -5.37 -1.29 3.94
N MET A 52 -5.38 -2.62 4.02
CA MET A 52 -4.14 -3.40 4.17
C MET A 52 -3.19 -3.20 2.99
N LEU A 53 -3.72 -3.08 1.77
CA LEU A 53 -2.90 -2.79 0.59
C LEU A 53 -2.27 -1.39 0.67
N PHE A 54 -3.02 -0.38 1.13
CA PHE A 54 -2.44 0.95 1.38
C PHE A 54 -1.32 0.95 2.42
N GLU A 55 -1.42 0.11 3.45
CA GLU A 55 -0.35 -0.07 4.45
C GLU A 55 0.92 -0.65 3.80
N VAL A 56 0.79 -1.69 2.95
CA VAL A 56 1.91 -2.28 2.20
C VAL A 56 2.54 -1.24 1.26
N LEU A 57 1.72 -0.49 0.51
CA LEU A 57 2.21 0.58 -0.36
C LEU A 57 2.92 1.70 0.42
N GLY A 58 2.46 2.00 1.63
CA GLY A 58 3.13 2.97 2.51
C GLY A 58 4.51 2.51 2.95
N ASP A 59 4.63 1.24 3.37
CA ASP A 59 5.92 0.65 3.75
C ASP A 59 6.89 0.67 2.55
N MET A 60 6.44 0.23 1.37
CA MET A 60 7.23 0.28 0.14
C MET A 60 7.65 1.70 -0.25
N TRP A 61 6.74 2.67 -0.13
CA TRP A 61 7.00 4.07 -0.47
C TRP A 61 8.06 4.69 0.44
N VAL A 62 8.00 4.43 1.74
CA VAL A 62 9.01 4.92 2.70
C VAL A 62 10.38 4.35 2.39
N ILE A 63 10.48 3.04 2.17
CA ILE A 63 11.75 2.38 1.83
C ILE A 63 12.32 2.95 0.53
N ALA A 64 11.51 3.09 -0.51
CA ALA A 64 11.95 3.58 -1.81
C ALA A 64 12.44 5.05 -1.80
N ARG A 65 12.00 5.84 -0.82
CA ARG A 65 12.26 7.29 -0.75
C ARG A 65 13.26 7.68 0.34
N ASN A 66 13.68 6.75 1.19
CA ASN A 66 14.57 7.03 2.32
C ASN A 66 15.94 6.34 2.11
N PRO A 67 16.98 7.08 1.68
CA PRO A 67 18.33 6.54 1.49
C PRO A 67 18.88 5.85 2.74
N TYR A 68 18.62 6.39 3.93
CA TYR A 68 19.12 5.80 5.18
C TYR A 68 18.52 4.42 5.46
N ILE A 69 17.26 4.18 5.09
CA ILE A 69 16.66 2.85 5.21
C ILE A 69 17.28 1.91 4.18
N GLN A 70 17.52 2.38 2.95
CA GLN A 70 18.15 1.56 1.92
C GLN A 70 19.57 1.16 2.33
N ASP A 71 20.37 2.12 2.82
CA ASP A 71 21.72 1.88 3.32
C ASP A 71 21.71 0.86 4.47
N ASP A 72 20.82 1.02 5.47
CA ASP A 72 20.68 0.06 6.57
C ASP A 72 20.30 -1.35 6.09
N LEU A 73 19.41 -1.46 5.09
CA LEU A 73 18.99 -2.74 4.52
C LEU A 73 20.09 -3.41 3.68
N ILE A 74 20.93 -2.61 2.99
CA ILE A 74 22.10 -3.09 2.26
C ILE A 74 23.16 -3.62 3.23
N GLU A 75 23.41 -2.89 4.32
CA GLU A 75 24.39 -3.28 5.34
C GLU A 75 23.93 -4.48 6.19
N ASN A 76 22.60 -4.69 6.32
CA ASN A 76 22.03 -5.72 7.17
C ASN A 76 21.11 -6.69 6.39
N PRO A 77 21.67 -7.70 5.68
CA PRO A 77 20.89 -8.64 4.86
C PRO A 77 19.78 -9.39 5.63
N LYS A 78 19.96 -9.63 6.93
CA LYS A 78 18.92 -10.24 7.78
C LYS A 78 17.70 -9.32 7.97
N ARG A 79 17.90 -8.01 8.04
CA ARG A 79 16.81 -7.03 8.12
C ARG A 79 16.05 -6.97 6.82
N TRP A 80 16.76 -6.97 5.69
CA TRP A 80 16.16 -7.10 4.36
C TRP A 80 15.26 -8.32 4.26
N GLN A 81 15.77 -9.51 4.60
CA GLN A 81 14.99 -10.75 4.57
C GLN A 81 13.75 -10.69 5.47
N SER A 82 13.89 -10.18 6.69
CA SER A 82 12.78 -10.02 7.63
C SER A 82 11.70 -9.08 7.09
N LEU A 83 12.10 -7.94 6.52
CA LEU A 83 11.21 -6.95 5.93
C LEU A 83 10.47 -7.52 4.71
N THR A 84 11.20 -8.12 3.77
CA THR A 84 10.59 -8.74 2.58
C THR A 84 9.61 -9.85 2.98
N HIS A 85 9.98 -10.70 3.94
CA HIS A 85 9.08 -11.74 4.45
C HIS A 85 7.83 -11.16 5.11
N ALA A 86 7.95 -10.08 5.88
CA ALA A 86 6.82 -9.41 6.50
C ALA A 86 5.88 -8.78 5.45
N LEU A 87 6.43 -8.15 4.41
CA LEU A 87 5.66 -7.59 3.30
C LEU A 87 4.92 -8.69 2.53
N GLN A 88 5.61 -9.78 2.17
CA GLN A 88 5.00 -10.92 1.49
C GLN A 88 3.87 -11.52 2.31
N HIS A 89 4.10 -11.76 3.60
CA HIS A 89 3.08 -12.31 4.48
C HIS A 89 1.84 -11.40 4.60
N ARG A 90 2.01 -10.06 4.57
CA ARG A 90 0.89 -9.13 4.53
C ARG A 90 0.09 -9.25 3.24
N VAL A 91 0.77 -9.40 2.11
CA VAL A 91 0.14 -9.63 0.80
C VAL A 91 -0.64 -10.95 0.81
N ASP A 92 -0.06 -12.03 1.32
CA ASP A 92 -0.72 -13.33 1.43
C ASP A 92 -1.98 -13.26 2.33
N GLN A 93 -1.92 -12.48 3.40
CA GLN A 93 -3.08 -12.22 4.25
C GLN A 93 -4.19 -11.43 3.56
N ILE A 94 -3.86 -10.56 2.61
CA ILE A 94 -4.85 -9.86 1.78
C ILE A 94 -5.54 -10.88 0.86
N VAL A 95 -4.77 -11.76 0.22
CA VAL A 95 -5.27 -12.87 -0.63
C VAL A 95 -6.20 -13.78 0.14
N ALA A 96 -5.77 -14.27 1.30
CA ALA A 96 -6.56 -15.18 2.13
C ALA A 96 -7.90 -14.55 2.53
N ARG A 97 -7.92 -13.24 2.78
CA ARG A 97 -9.13 -12.49 3.14
C ARG A 97 -10.00 -12.10 1.95
N ALA A 98 -9.43 -12.04 0.74
CA ALA A 98 -10.21 -11.83 -0.48
C ALA A 98 -11.28 -12.92 -0.65
N GLY A 99 -11.04 -14.14 -0.16
CA GLY A 99 -12.04 -15.21 -0.14
C GLY A 99 -12.59 -15.54 -1.53
N GLY A 100 -11.74 -15.48 -2.55
CA GLY A 100 -12.13 -15.67 -3.96
C GLY A 100 -12.60 -14.41 -4.68
N ASN A 101 -12.55 -13.23 -4.05
CA ASN A 101 -12.84 -11.97 -4.73
C ASN A 101 -11.79 -11.69 -5.81
N GLU A 102 -12.19 -11.81 -7.08
CA GLU A 102 -11.31 -11.67 -8.24
C GLU A 102 -10.63 -10.30 -8.32
N LEU A 103 -11.30 -9.24 -7.88
CA LEU A 103 -10.74 -7.87 -7.85
C LEU A 103 -9.59 -7.77 -6.84
N ALA A 104 -9.74 -8.34 -5.65
CA ALA A 104 -8.69 -8.34 -4.65
C ALA A 104 -7.52 -9.27 -5.04
N LEU A 105 -7.81 -10.37 -5.75
CA LEU A 105 -6.76 -11.24 -6.31
C LEU A 105 -5.99 -10.55 -7.44
N ALA A 106 -6.68 -9.82 -8.33
CA ALA A 106 -6.04 -9.05 -9.40
C ALA A 106 -5.10 -7.97 -8.85
N LEU A 107 -5.44 -7.33 -7.73
CA LEU A 107 -4.57 -6.36 -7.06
C LEU A 107 -3.28 -6.99 -6.54
N VAL A 108 -3.38 -8.15 -5.90
CA VAL A 108 -2.21 -8.84 -5.36
C VAL A 108 -1.31 -9.36 -6.47
N ALA A 109 -1.87 -9.84 -7.58
CA ALA A 109 -1.08 -10.34 -8.71
C ALA A 109 -0.18 -9.27 -9.38
N LYS A 110 -0.40 -7.99 -9.07
CA LYS A 110 0.37 -6.85 -9.60
C LYS A 110 1.29 -6.18 -8.57
N ALA A 111 1.20 -6.59 -7.30
CA ALA A 111 2.01 -6.08 -6.20
C ALA A 111 3.28 -6.92 -6.02
#